data_AF-A0A1G7WTS6-F1
#
_entry.id   AF-A0A1G7WTS6-F1
#
_cell.length_a   1.000
_cell.length_b   1.000
_cell.length_c   1.000
_cell.angle_alpha   90.00
_cell.angle_beta   90.00
_cell.angle_gamma   90.00
#
_symmetry.space_group_name_H-M   'P 1'
#
loop_
_entity.id
_entity.type
_entity.pdbx_description
1 polymer ?
#
loop_
_entity_poly.entity_id
_entity_poly.type
_entity_poly.pdbx_seq_one_letter_code
_entity_poly.pdbx_strand_id
1 'polypeptide(L)'
;MKLKRGIMIYNQLSEGYDVISINSGSVFHNNRIADAVNFNGLQYIPKYNEDAYVVKRDWRKLCTAEEKILRPTSKCTDYNTVYLGDIPDALKMCFEQLELDGSKNRDEVLQKFSNDAQKTKKLSVKLDSFLLNYTNKKPYSFHCIGLNHPNIEMVACDTTKLPPNFKPSDIRYMGLHNDGTKLMTIHTAHKFGNRISINLSSESRSFIFVNLSMIQAFNMLKKKVSLKENDINIANIPQIFFEHFPDYPVLKIDLKPYQYYIAPTDNCFHDGSTLGNVNLDICLIYFGSFQC
;
A
#
# COMPACT_ATOMS: atom_id res chain seq x y z
N MET A 1 8.12 1.00 21.05
CA MET A 1 8.68 -0.36 20.89
C MET A 1 9.82 -0.32 19.86
N LYS A 2 10.62 -1.39 19.65
CA LYS A 2 11.67 -1.42 18.59
C LYS A 2 11.26 -2.34 17.44
N LEU A 3 11.71 -2.03 16.22
CA LEU A 3 11.57 -2.91 15.05
C LEU A 3 12.13 -4.30 15.36
N LYS A 4 11.47 -5.32 14.82
CA LYS A 4 11.93 -6.72 14.84
C LYS A 4 12.30 -7.15 13.43
N ARG A 5 13.14 -8.17 13.29
CA ARG A 5 13.39 -8.78 11.98
C ARG A 5 12.10 -9.46 11.50
N GLY A 6 11.66 -9.09 10.30
CA GLY A 6 10.47 -9.64 9.66
C GLY A 6 10.55 -9.37 8.17
N ILE A 7 9.59 -8.63 7.64
CA ILE A 7 9.58 -8.22 6.24
C ILE A 7 10.74 -7.26 5.99
N MET A 8 11.52 -7.56 4.95
CA MET A 8 12.71 -6.81 4.54
C MET A 8 12.37 -5.83 3.42
N ILE A 9 13.32 -4.96 3.07
CA ILE A 9 13.19 -4.05 1.93
C ILE A 9 14.39 -4.23 1.00
N TYR A 10 14.13 -4.75 -0.20
CA TYR A 10 15.08 -4.76 -1.30
C TYR A 10 14.87 -3.50 -2.15
N ASN A 11 15.80 -2.56 -2.04
CA ASN A 11 15.63 -1.23 -2.61
C ASN A 11 16.60 -1.01 -3.77
N GLN A 12 16.07 -0.77 -4.97
CA GLN A 12 16.83 -0.44 -6.18
C GLN A 12 16.76 1.05 -6.54
N LEU A 13 16.05 1.87 -5.77
CA LEU A 13 15.93 3.31 -5.99
C LEU A 13 17.27 4.01 -5.71
N SER A 14 17.55 5.05 -6.50
CA SER A 14 18.79 5.84 -6.40
C SER A 14 18.96 6.54 -5.04
N GLU A 15 17.84 6.89 -4.42
CA GLU A 15 17.73 7.55 -3.14
C GLU A 15 18.04 6.62 -1.95
N GLY A 16 18.16 5.32 -2.19
CA GLY A 16 18.43 4.34 -1.14
C GLY A 16 17.43 4.44 0.01
N TYR A 17 17.90 4.29 1.25
CA TYR A 17 17.02 4.25 2.43
C TYR A 17 16.48 5.62 2.86
N ASP A 18 16.86 6.71 2.19
CA ASP A 18 16.32 8.05 2.49
C ASP A 18 14.82 8.19 2.12
N VAL A 19 14.29 7.33 1.25
CA VAL A 19 12.85 7.30 0.92
C VAL A 19 12.01 6.64 2.03
N ILE A 20 12.66 6.07 3.05
CA ILE A 20 12.01 5.30 4.10
C ILE A 20 12.06 6.10 5.40
N SER A 21 10.88 6.31 5.96
CA SER A 21 10.71 6.89 7.30
C SER A 21 10.00 5.92 8.22
N ILE A 22 10.15 6.17 9.52
CA ILE A 22 9.58 5.37 10.60
C ILE A 22 8.93 6.29 11.62
N ASN A 23 7.82 5.86 12.22
CA ASN A 23 7.14 6.58 13.30
C ASN A 23 7.17 5.79 14.63
N SER A 24 6.49 6.28 15.66
CA SER A 24 6.37 5.57 16.95
C SER A 24 5.16 4.64 17.08
N GLY A 25 4.43 4.38 15.99
CA GLY A 25 3.37 3.38 15.90
C GLY A 25 2.03 3.89 15.38
N SER A 26 0.93 3.41 15.97
CA SER A 26 -0.43 3.72 15.56
C SER A 26 -1.26 4.30 16.71
N VAL A 27 -2.42 4.84 16.35
CA VAL A 27 -3.39 5.44 17.24
C VAL A 27 -4.79 5.12 16.72
N PHE A 28 -5.72 4.89 17.63
CA PHE A 28 -7.12 4.71 17.27
C PHE A 28 -7.67 5.96 16.57
N HIS A 29 -8.39 5.79 15.46
CA HIS A 29 -8.75 6.91 14.58
C HIS A 29 -9.50 8.06 15.28
N ASN A 30 -10.37 7.76 16.26
CA ASN A 30 -11.11 8.76 17.03
C ASN A 30 -10.22 9.67 17.90
N ASN A 31 -8.97 9.26 18.18
CA ASN A 31 -8.01 10.08 18.93
C ASN A 31 -7.21 11.02 18.02
N ARG A 32 -7.63 11.18 16.77
CA ARG A 32 -6.97 12.01 15.77
C ARG A 32 -7.99 12.73 14.90
N ILE A 33 -7.74 14.02 14.66
CA ILE A 33 -8.50 14.79 13.67
C ILE A 33 -7.84 14.57 12.31
N ALA A 34 -8.60 14.05 11.35
CA ALA A 34 -8.15 13.92 9.97
C ALA A 34 -8.10 15.30 9.28
N ASP A 35 -7.14 15.50 8.39
CA ASP A 35 -7.05 16.73 7.61
C ASP A 35 -8.17 16.78 6.57
N ALA A 36 -8.68 17.98 6.30
CA ALA A 36 -9.72 18.15 5.29
C ALA A 36 -9.16 17.91 3.88
N VAL A 37 -9.97 17.24 3.06
CA VAL A 37 -9.75 17.12 1.61
C VAL A 37 -10.41 18.32 0.96
N ASN A 38 -9.65 19.03 0.13
CA ASN A 38 -10.14 20.12 -0.73
C ASN A 38 -9.75 19.81 -2.16
N PHE A 39 -10.69 19.31 -2.97
CA PHE A 39 -10.39 18.85 -4.32
C PHE A 39 -11.58 19.06 -5.26
N ASN A 40 -11.37 19.74 -6.39
CA ASN A 40 -12.40 20.01 -7.39
C ASN A 40 -13.72 20.58 -6.83
N GLY A 41 -13.61 21.52 -5.88
CA GLY A 41 -14.77 22.15 -5.23
C GLY A 41 -15.45 21.29 -4.17
N LEU A 42 -14.97 20.08 -3.92
CA LEU A 42 -15.41 19.24 -2.81
C LEU A 42 -14.56 19.52 -1.56
N GLN A 43 -15.25 19.67 -0.43
CA GLN A 43 -14.63 19.79 0.88
C GLN A 43 -15.24 18.78 1.85
N TYR A 44 -14.42 17.91 2.43
CA TYR A 44 -14.88 16.95 3.44
C TYR A 44 -13.73 16.50 4.35
N ILE A 45 -14.08 15.97 5.52
CA ILE A 45 -13.13 15.32 6.43
C ILE A 45 -13.23 13.80 6.20
N PRO A 46 -12.13 13.12 5.85
CA PRO A 46 -12.09 11.66 5.73
C PRO A 46 -12.58 10.99 7.02
N LYS A 47 -13.36 9.92 6.87
CA LYS A 47 -13.86 9.12 7.98
C LYS A 47 -13.29 7.72 7.89
N TYR A 48 -13.02 7.11 9.04
CA TYR A 48 -12.48 5.77 9.13
C TYR A 48 -13.53 4.79 9.65
N ASN A 49 -13.32 3.50 9.41
CA ASN A 49 -14.09 2.43 10.04
C ASN A 49 -13.99 2.55 11.56
N GLU A 50 -15.02 2.08 12.28
CA GLU A 50 -15.11 2.25 13.74
C GLU A 50 -13.94 1.60 14.48
N ASP A 51 -13.38 0.52 13.96
CA ASP A 51 -12.26 -0.27 14.49
C ASP A 51 -10.89 0.14 13.93
N ALA A 52 -10.82 1.21 13.14
CA ALA A 52 -9.60 1.59 12.42
C ALA A 52 -8.50 2.14 13.32
N TYR A 53 -7.27 1.77 12.98
CA TYR A 53 -6.06 2.38 13.52
C TYR A 53 -5.30 3.12 12.43
N VAL A 54 -4.87 4.35 12.74
CA VAL A 54 -4.08 5.20 11.85
C VAL A 54 -2.67 5.41 12.41
N VAL A 55 -1.72 5.75 11.55
CA VAL A 55 -0.31 5.97 11.92
C VAL A 55 -0.13 7.23 12.75
N LYS A 56 0.77 7.26 13.75
CA LYS A 56 1.23 8.51 14.37
C LYS A 56 2.03 9.37 13.36
N ARG A 57 2.03 10.71 13.49
CA ARG A 57 2.70 11.67 12.56
C ARG A 57 4.15 11.99 12.91
N ASP A 58 4.73 11.36 13.93
CA ASP A 58 6.09 11.61 14.38
C ASP A 58 7.12 10.88 13.51
N TRP A 59 7.00 11.05 12.19
CA TRP A 59 7.89 10.49 11.20
C TRP A 59 9.31 11.02 11.36
N ARG A 60 10.27 10.11 11.32
CA ARG A 60 11.70 10.41 11.29
C ARG A 60 12.43 9.48 10.33
N LYS A 61 13.66 9.84 10.01
CA LYS A 61 14.58 8.93 9.31
C LYS A 61 14.87 7.69 10.17
N LEU A 62 15.19 6.60 9.48
CA LEU A 62 15.72 5.38 10.11
C LEU A 62 17.08 5.68 10.77
N CYS A 63 17.37 5.01 11.88
CA CYS A 63 18.74 4.92 12.36
C CYS A 63 19.46 3.71 11.74
N THR A 64 20.78 3.67 11.82
CA THR A 64 21.61 2.59 11.23
C THR A 64 21.20 1.18 11.69
N ALA A 65 20.77 1.02 12.94
CA ALA A 65 20.30 -0.26 13.46
C ALA A 65 18.97 -0.70 12.83
N GLU A 66 18.07 0.24 12.57
CA GLU A 66 16.77 -0.03 11.93
C GLU A 66 16.96 -0.36 10.45
N GLU A 67 17.82 0.38 9.74
CA GLU A 67 18.22 0.02 8.37
C GLU A 67 18.78 -1.40 8.30
N LYS A 68 19.68 -1.78 9.21
CA LYS A 68 20.25 -3.12 9.24
C LYS A 68 19.17 -4.21 9.43
N ILE A 69 18.12 -3.93 10.21
CA ILE A 69 16.98 -4.84 10.40
C ILE A 69 16.18 -5.00 9.10
N LEU A 70 16.04 -3.94 8.31
CA LEU A 70 15.26 -3.95 7.07
C LEU A 70 16.06 -4.47 5.87
N ARG A 71 17.39 -4.38 5.91
CA ARG A 71 18.25 -4.84 4.80
C ARG A 71 18.05 -6.32 4.48
N PRO A 72 18.00 -6.68 3.19
CA PRO A 72 17.79 -8.06 2.78
C PRO A 72 18.90 -8.98 3.28
N THR A 73 18.54 -10.23 3.59
CA THR A 73 19.48 -11.36 3.68
C THR A 73 19.53 -12.10 2.35
N SER A 74 20.37 -13.13 2.23
CA SER A 74 20.48 -13.98 1.03
C SER A 74 19.20 -14.72 0.60
N LYS A 75 18.09 -14.62 1.35
CA LYS A 75 16.80 -15.29 1.06
C LYS A 75 15.66 -14.29 0.92
N CYS A 76 15.63 -13.56 -0.19
CA CYS A 76 14.48 -12.74 -0.58
C CYS A 76 13.43 -13.61 -1.27
N THR A 77 12.16 -13.42 -0.95
CA THR A 77 11.00 -14.09 -1.57
C THR A 77 9.88 -13.09 -1.82
N ASP A 78 8.84 -13.53 -2.53
CA ASP A 78 7.60 -12.77 -2.79
C ASP A 78 6.81 -12.45 -1.51
N TYR A 79 6.94 -13.24 -0.44
CA TYR A 79 6.18 -13.09 0.81
C TYR A 79 6.92 -12.48 2.00
N ASN A 80 8.24 -12.27 1.91
CA ASN A 80 9.07 -11.78 3.03
C ASN A 80 9.84 -10.48 2.73
N THR A 81 9.66 -9.90 1.55
CA THR A 81 10.42 -8.75 1.08
C THR A 81 9.51 -7.78 0.35
N VAL A 82 9.67 -6.49 0.63
CA VAL A 82 9.17 -5.38 -0.19
C VAL A 82 10.26 -5.01 -1.19
N TYR A 83 9.94 -4.97 -2.48
CA TYR A 83 10.88 -4.55 -3.52
C TYR A 83 10.50 -3.16 -4.03
N LEU A 84 11.49 -2.30 -4.24
CA LEU A 84 11.31 -0.94 -4.73
C LEU A 84 12.16 -0.71 -5.97
N GLY A 85 11.61 0.00 -6.96
CA GLY A 85 12.35 0.36 -8.16
C GLY A 85 11.61 1.36 -9.03
N ASP A 86 12.27 1.77 -10.11
CA ASP A 86 11.70 2.59 -11.18
C ASP A 86 11.23 1.70 -12.33
N ILE A 87 10.11 2.06 -12.97
CA ILE A 87 9.76 1.43 -14.25
C ILE A 87 10.74 1.89 -15.35
N PRO A 88 11.00 1.08 -16.40
CA PRO A 88 11.89 1.48 -17.48
C PRO A 88 11.42 2.75 -18.21
N ASP A 89 12.35 3.60 -18.66
CA ASP A 89 12.05 4.84 -19.38
C ASP A 89 11.10 4.63 -20.57
N ALA A 90 11.31 3.55 -21.33
CA ALA A 90 10.45 3.24 -22.48
C ALA A 90 8.99 2.94 -22.10
N LEU A 91 8.74 2.46 -20.88
CA LEU A 91 7.40 2.24 -20.33
C LEU A 91 6.85 3.56 -19.76
N LYS A 92 7.67 4.33 -19.05
CA LYS A 92 7.32 5.68 -18.57
C LYS A 92 6.84 6.59 -19.71
N MET A 93 7.57 6.65 -20.83
CA MET A 93 7.17 7.40 -22.02
C MET A 93 5.80 7.00 -22.57
N CYS A 94 5.38 5.74 -22.42
CA CYS A 94 4.05 5.31 -22.84
C CYS A 94 2.95 5.83 -21.90
N PHE A 95 3.20 5.92 -20.60
CA PHE A 95 2.25 6.54 -19.67
C PHE A 95 2.17 8.05 -19.85
N GLU A 96 3.30 8.73 -20.09
CA GLU A 96 3.32 10.18 -20.38
C GLU A 96 2.44 10.53 -21.60
N GLN A 97 2.42 9.68 -22.63
CA GLN A 97 1.59 9.85 -23.83
C GLN A 97 0.08 9.72 -23.62
N LEU A 98 -0.35 9.19 -22.45
CA LEU A 98 -1.75 9.16 -22.04
C LEU A 98 -2.18 10.45 -21.34
N GLU A 99 -1.22 11.30 -20.96
CA GLU A 99 -1.46 12.60 -20.32
C GLU A 99 -2.36 12.47 -19.08
N LEU A 100 -2.12 11.46 -18.23
CA LEU A 100 -2.97 11.19 -17.06
C LEU A 100 -2.99 12.35 -16.04
N ASP A 101 -1.95 13.18 -16.04
CA ASP A 101 -1.86 14.36 -15.20
C ASP A 101 -3.03 15.33 -15.43
N GLY A 102 -3.41 16.05 -14.36
CA GLY A 102 -4.56 16.96 -14.37
C GLY A 102 -5.94 16.31 -14.48
N SER A 103 -6.04 14.97 -14.53
CA SER A 103 -7.33 14.27 -14.45
C SER A 103 -8.06 14.59 -13.14
N LYS A 104 -9.34 14.93 -13.25
CA LYS A 104 -10.16 15.40 -12.12
C LYS A 104 -10.91 14.29 -11.41
N ASN A 105 -11.13 13.17 -12.09
CA ASN A 105 -11.93 12.06 -11.60
C ASN A 105 -11.58 10.76 -12.36
N ARG A 106 -12.24 9.68 -11.93
CA ARG A 106 -12.08 8.35 -12.50
C ARG A 106 -12.44 8.26 -13.98
N ASP A 107 -13.53 8.88 -14.37
CA ASP A 107 -14.04 8.75 -15.74
C ASP A 107 -13.07 9.38 -16.74
N GLU A 108 -12.47 10.53 -16.40
CA GLU A 108 -11.43 11.16 -17.21
C GLU A 108 -10.19 10.26 -17.36
N VAL A 109 -9.74 9.60 -16.29
CA VAL A 109 -8.61 8.67 -16.37
C VAL A 109 -8.93 7.49 -17.28
N LEU A 110 -10.08 6.84 -17.08
CA LEU A 110 -10.50 5.70 -17.90
C LEU A 110 -10.71 6.12 -19.36
N GLN A 111 -11.25 7.31 -19.58
CA GLN A 111 -11.42 7.88 -20.92
C GLN A 111 -10.06 8.04 -21.61
N LYS A 112 -9.03 8.59 -20.94
CA LYS A 112 -7.66 8.71 -21.48
C LYS A 112 -7.08 7.35 -21.88
N PHE A 113 -7.30 6.30 -21.10
CA PHE A 113 -6.92 4.93 -21.50
C PHE A 113 -7.71 4.39 -22.70
N SER A 114 -8.98 4.77 -22.85
CA SER A 114 -9.84 4.27 -23.92
C SER A 114 -9.77 5.06 -25.24
N ASN A 115 -9.34 6.33 -25.18
CA ASN A 115 -9.35 7.26 -26.31
C ASN A 115 -8.43 6.85 -27.46
N ASP A 116 -7.35 6.11 -27.19
CA ASP A 116 -6.40 5.67 -28.21
C ASP A 116 -6.01 4.19 -27.99
N ALA A 117 -6.71 3.31 -28.70
CA ALA A 117 -6.49 1.87 -28.62
C ALA A 117 -5.07 1.46 -29.03
N GLN A 118 -4.40 2.20 -29.93
CA GLN A 118 -3.04 1.88 -30.35
C GLN A 118 -2.02 2.22 -29.26
N LYS A 119 -2.14 3.41 -28.65
CA LYS A 119 -1.31 3.79 -27.48
C LYS A 119 -1.50 2.80 -26.34
N THR A 120 -2.75 2.48 -26.00
CA THR A 120 -3.06 1.55 -24.91
C THR A 120 -2.56 0.14 -25.20
N LYS A 121 -2.68 -0.37 -26.44
CA LYS A 121 -2.09 -1.65 -26.82
C LYS A 121 -0.56 -1.66 -26.68
N LYS A 122 0.11 -0.60 -27.14
CA LYS A 122 1.57 -0.45 -27.02
C LYS A 122 2.01 -0.39 -25.55
N LEU A 123 1.28 0.35 -24.72
CA LEU A 123 1.49 0.40 -23.29
C LEU A 123 1.36 -0.99 -22.66
N SER A 124 0.27 -1.71 -22.95
CA SER A 124 0.01 -3.05 -22.40
C SER A 124 1.13 -4.04 -22.75
N VAL A 125 1.65 -4.03 -23.99
CA VAL A 125 2.77 -4.91 -24.39
C VAL A 125 4.04 -4.62 -23.60
N LYS A 126 4.39 -3.34 -23.42
CA LYS A 126 5.58 -2.95 -22.65
C LYS A 126 5.44 -3.26 -21.17
N LEU A 127 4.25 -3.03 -20.62
CA LEU A 127 3.94 -3.32 -19.24
C LEU A 127 3.99 -4.82 -18.96
N ASP A 128 3.41 -5.65 -19.83
CA ASP A 128 3.50 -7.11 -19.74
C ASP A 128 4.96 -7.59 -19.79
N SER A 129 5.75 -7.06 -20.74
CA SER A 129 7.18 -7.38 -20.85
C SER A 129 7.97 -7.00 -19.58
N PHE A 130 7.63 -5.87 -18.96
CA PHE A 130 8.23 -5.43 -17.69
C PHE A 130 7.84 -6.38 -16.54
N LEU A 131 6.55 -6.68 -16.40
CA LEU A 131 6.03 -7.51 -15.31
C LEU A 131 6.56 -8.94 -15.37
N LEU A 132 6.64 -9.54 -16.57
CA LEU A 132 7.13 -10.90 -16.79
C LEU A 132 8.54 -11.15 -16.25
N ASN A 133 9.38 -10.11 -16.14
CA ASN A 133 10.71 -10.22 -15.56
C ASN A 133 10.69 -10.56 -14.06
N TYR A 134 9.58 -10.29 -13.36
CA TYR A 134 9.48 -10.45 -11.92
C TYR A 134 8.60 -11.63 -11.50
N THR A 135 7.83 -12.26 -12.38
CA THR A 135 6.78 -13.22 -11.99
C THR A 135 7.28 -14.57 -11.51
N ASN A 136 8.59 -14.85 -11.57
CA ASN A 136 9.14 -16.19 -11.33
C ASN A 136 8.45 -17.28 -12.18
N LYS A 137 8.05 -16.95 -13.42
CA LYS A 137 7.29 -17.83 -14.35
C LYS A 137 5.90 -18.25 -13.83
N LYS A 138 5.35 -17.54 -12.84
CA LYS A 138 3.98 -17.76 -12.35
C LYS A 138 3.00 -16.83 -13.08
N PRO A 139 1.71 -17.20 -13.16
CA PRO A 139 0.71 -16.30 -13.69
C PRO A 139 0.54 -15.07 -12.79
N TYR A 140 0.10 -13.98 -13.40
CA TYR A 140 -0.25 -12.74 -12.73
C TYR A 140 -1.51 -12.17 -13.38
N SER A 141 -2.22 -11.28 -12.69
CA SER A 141 -3.45 -10.66 -13.20
C SER A 141 -3.50 -9.17 -12.91
N PHE A 142 -4.14 -8.44 -13.81
CA PHE A 142 -4.50 -7.05 -13.57
C PHE A 142 -5.52 -6.98 -12.43
N HIS A 143 -5.27 -6.10 -11.46
CA HIS A 143 -6.22 -5.85 -10.38
C HIS A 143 -7.10 -4.65 -10.69
N CYS A 144 -6.52 -3.46 -10.75
CA CYS A 144 -7.25 -2.22 -10.95
C CYS A 144 -6.31 -1.05 -11.30
N ILE A 145 -6.93 0.03 -11.78
CA ILE A 145 -6.37 1.39 -11.68
C ILE A 145 -6.95 1.97 -10.39
N GLY A 146 -6.10 2.12 -9.38
CA GLY A 146 -6.45 2.76 -8.11
C GLY A 146 -6.51 4.27 -8.27
N LEU A 147 -7.56 4.87 -7.73
CA LEU A 147 -7.81 6.30 -7.84
C LEU A 147 -8.25 6.83 -6.48
N ASN A 148 -7.46 7.73 -5.90
CA ASN A 148 -7.74 8.29 -4.59
C ASN A 148 -7.73 9.81 -4.65
N HIS A 149 -8.59 10.42 -3.82
CA HIS A 149 -8.51 11.86 -3.61
C HIS A 149 -7.17 12.25 -2.93
N PRO A 150 -6.70 13.48 -3.16
CA PRO A 150 -5.52 13.99 -2.48
C PRO A 150 -5.73 14.14 -0.98
N ASN A 151 -4.63 14.28 -0.26
CA ASN A 151 -4.57 14.65 1.15
C ASN A 151 -5.28 13.67 2.10
N ILE A 152 -5.24 12.36 1.81
CA ILE A 152 -5.81 11.31 2.67
C ILE A 152 -4.69 10.49 3.29
N GLU A 153 -4.74 10.36 4.61
CA GLU A 153 -3.68 9.69 5.38
C GLU A 153 -3.57 8.20 5.11
N MET A 154 -4.70 7.53 4.89
CA MET A 154 -4.83 6.09 4.67
C MET A 154 -6.01 5.87 3.73
N VAL A 155 -5.75 5.34 2.53
CA VAL A 155 -6.67 5.46 1.38
C VAL A 155 -7.46 4.19 1.10
N ALA A 156 -7.10 3.06 1.68
CA ALA A 156 -7.83 1.82 1.45
C ALA A 156 -9.27 1.92 1.97
N CYS A 157 -10.22 1.54 1.11
CA CYS A 157 -11.64 1.55 1.41
C CYS A 157 -12.37 0.51 0.53
N ASP A 158 -13.54 0.07 1.00
CA ASP A 158 -14.43 -0.80 0.22
C ASP A 158 -15.65 0.00 -0.22
N THR A 159 -15.58 0.56 -1.43
CA THR A 159 -16.70 1.32 -2.00
C THR A 159 -17.78 0.42 -2.62
N THR A 160 -17.58 -0.91 -2.70
CA THR A 160 -18.53 -1.82 -3.37
C THR A 160 -19.84 -1.98 -2.60
N LYS A 161 -19.82 -1.66 -1.30
CA LYS A 161 -20.97 -1.70 -0.40
C LYS A 161 -21.72 -0.37 -0.32
N LEU A 162 -21.22 0.68 -0.99
CA LEU A 162 -21.85 1.99 -0.98
C LEU A 162 -22.97 2.09 -2.03
N PRO A 163 -24.01 2.90 -1.79
CA PRO A 163 -25.09 3.10 -2.76
C PRO A 163 -24.55 3.78 -4.04
N PRO A 164 -25.16 3.57 -5.22
CA PRO A 164 -24.63 4.09 -6.49
C PRO A 164 -24.30 5.60 -6.56
N ASN A 165 -24.99 6.41 -5.75
CA ASN A 165 -24.81 7.88 -5.72
C ASN A 165 -24.12 8.36 -4.44
N PHE A 166 -23.30 7.51 -3.82
CA PHE A 166 -22.53 7.91 -2.65
C PHE A 166 -21.61 9.10 -2.97
N LYS A 167 -21.42 9.96 -1.98
CA LYS A 167 -20.47 11.08 -2.03
C LYS A 167 -19.14 10.64 -1.42
N PRO A 168 -18.02 11.29 -1.78
CA PRO A 168 -16.72 11.02 -1.14
C PRO A 168 -16.74 11.08 0.39
N SER A 169 -17.58 11.93 0.99
CA SER A 169 -17.80 12.02 2.45
C SER A 169 -18.45 10.77 3.09
N ASP A 170 -19.05 9.91 2.27
CA ASP A 170 -19.71 8.69 2.70
C ASP A 170 -18.73 7.52 2.82
N ILE A 171 -17.56 7.63 2.17
CA ILE A 171 -16.50 6.63 2.23
C ILE A 171 -16.02 6.48 3.68
N ARG A 172 -15.73 5.23 4.06
CA ARG A 172 -15.04 4.88 5.29
C ARG A 172 -13.74 4.17 4.95
N TYR A 173 -12.63 4.73 5.40
CA TYR A 173 -11.29 4.19 5.18
C TYR A 173 -10.93 3.15 6.24
N MET A 174 -10.18 2.13 5.84
CA MET A 174 -9.89 0.96 6.69
C MET A 174 -8.83 1.26 7.75
N GLY A 175 -7.87 2.15 7.44
CA GLY A 175 -6.67 2.31 8.25
C GLY A 175 -5.68 1.16 8.03
N LEU A 176 -4.75 0.94 8.96
CA LEU A 176 -3.80 -0.17 8.87
C LEU A 176 -4.54 -1.52 8.82
N HIS A 177 -4.42 -2.22 7.71
CA HIS A 177 -5.17 -3.44 7.43
C HIS A 177 -4.29 -4.48 6.72
N ASN A 178 -4.83 -5.68 6.53
CA ASN A 178 -4.33 -6.66 5.58
C ASN A 178 -5.46 -6.98 4.59
N ASP A 179 -5.12 -7.33 3.35
CA ASP A 179 -6.11 -7.56 2.28
C ASP A 179 -6.84 -8.92 2.38
N GLY A 180 -6.86 -9.53 3.58
CA GLY A 180 -7.27 -10.91 3.80
C GLY A 180 -8.61 -11.28 3.17
N THR A 181 -8.68 -12.45 2.52
CA THR A 181 -9.94 -13.00 1.99
C THR A 181 -10.46 -14.15 2.84
N LYS A 182 -11.71 -14.57 2.61
CA LYS A 182 -12.34 -15.72 3.29
C LYS A 182 -11.58 -17.04 3.08
N LEU A 183 -10.71 -17.13 2.07
CA LEU A 183 -9.91 -18.32 1.79
C LEU A 183 -8.57 -18.33 2.56
N MET A 184 -8.20 -17.21 3.19
CA MET A 184 -6.94 -17.05 3.91
C MET A 184 -7.09 -17.34 5.39
N THR A 185 -5.99 -17.80 5.97
CA THR A 185 -5.77 -17.82 7.42
C THR A 185 -4.48 -17.06 7.72
N ILE A 186 -4.25 -16.70 8.97
CA ILE A 186 -2.97 -16.13 9.44
C ILE A 186 -1.78 -17.00 9.01
N HIS A 187 -1.94 -18.32 9.01
CA HIS A 187 -0.89 -19.27 8.66
C HIS A 187 -0.71 -19.44 7.15
N THR A 188 -1.70 -19.09 6.33
CA THR A 188 -1.66 -19.28 4.88
C THR A 188 -1.52 -17.99 4.08
N ALA A 189 -1.62 -16.81 4.72
CA ALA A 189 -1.52 -15.50 4.07
C ALA A 189 -0.30 -15.35 3.13
N HIS A 190 0.87 -15.85 3.55
CA HIS A 190 2.10 -15.85 2.74
C HIS A 190 2.02 -16.64 1.42
N LYS A 191 0.96 -17.42 1.18
CA LYS A 191 0.76 -18.23 -0.03
C LYS A 191 -0.09 -17.54 -1.10
N PHE A 192 -0.68 -16.38 -0.80
CA PHE A 192 -1.59 -15.69 -1.71
C PHE A 192 -0.88 -14.73 -2.68
N GLY A 193 0.45 -14.73 -2.68
CA GLY A 193 1.27 -13.93 -3.56
C GLY A 193 1.51 -12.52 -3.00
N ASN A 194 1.72 -11.57 -3.90
CA ASN A 194 1.98 -10.18 -3.59
C ASN A 194 1.42 -9.26 -4.68
N ARG A 195 1.46 -7.96 -4.40
CA ARG A 195 0.97 -6.91 -5.31
C ARG A 195 2.15 -6.08 -5.79
N ILE A 196 2.18 -5.78 -7.08
CA ILE A 196 2.96 -4.65 -7.60
C ILE A 196 2.03 -3.47 -7.77
N SER A 197 2.44 -2.31 -7.27
CA SER A 197 1.73 -1.04 -7.43
C SER A 197 2.69 -0.01 -7.99
N ILE A 198 2.33 0.59 -9.12
CA ILE A 198 3.10 1.61 -9.83
C ILE A 198 2.43 2.96 -9.59
N ASN A 199 3.18 3.96 -9.12
CA ASN A 199 2.68 5.33 -9.01
C ASN A 199 2.62 5.96 -10.41
N LEU A 200 1.42 6.32 -10.86
CA LEU A 200 1.18 7.02 -12.13
C LEU A 200 0.71 8.48 -11.93
N SER A 201 0.61 8.94 -10.68
CA SER A 201 0.28 10.33 -10.38
C SER A 201 1.48 11.25 -10.63
N SER A 202 1.22 12.56 -10.69
CA SER A 202 2.24 13.60 -10.79
C SER A 202 2.93 13.91 -9.45
N GLU A 203 2.41 13.40 -8.34
CA GLU A 203 2.93 13.60 -7.00
C GLU A 203 3.47 12.30 -6.40
N SER A 204 4.23 12.40 -5.32
CA SER A 204 4.62 11.21 -4.57
C SER A 204 3.41 10.63 -3.85
N ARG A 205 3.34 9.30 -3.76
CA ARG A 205 2.43 8.60 -2.85
C ARG A 205 3.22 7.79 -1.85
N SER A 206 2.64 7.50 -0.69
CA SER A 206 3.33 6.64 0.28
C SER A 206 2.74 5.24 0.31
N PHE A 207 3.61 4.24 0.47
CA PHE A 207 3.25 2.92 0.97
C PHE A 207 3.60 2.85 2.46
N ILE A 208 2.60 2.58 3.29
CA ILE A 208 2.72 2.50 4.74
C ILE A 208 2.60 1.04 5.14
N PHE A 209 3.51 0.51 5.97
CA PHE A 209 3.42 -0.89 6.41
C PHE A 209 4.14 -1.19 7.73
N VAL A 210 3.73 -2.27 8.37
CA VAL A 210 4.40 -2.87 9.52
C VAL A 210 5.31 -4.00 9.02
N ASN A 211 6.58 -4.01 9.44
CA ASN A 211 7.57 -4.97 8.94
C ASN A 211 7.47 -6.37 9.59
N LEU A 212 6.26 -6.80 9.94
CA LEU A 212 5.96 -8.12 10.48
C LEU A 212 5.11 -8.90 9.50
N SER A 213 5.39 -10.20 9.37
CA SER A 213 4.44 -11.10 8.72
C SER A 213 3.21 -11.35 9.61
N MET A 214 2.11 -11.79 9.02
CA MET A 214 0.89 -12.14 9.78
C MET A 214 1.18 -13.12 10.92
N ILE A 215 1.97 -14.16 10.65
CA ILE A 215 2.33 -15.15 11.68
C ILE A 215 3.21 -14.55 12.78
N GLN A 216 4.06 -13.55 12.48
CA GLN A 216 4.85 -12.87 13.50
C GLN A 216 3.98 -11.98 14.40
N ALA A 217 3.06 -11.23 13.81
CA ALA A 217 2.09 -10.42 14.56
C ALA A 217 1.24 -11.31 15.48
N PHE A 218 0.73 -12.43 14.96
CA PHE A 218 -0.03 -13.41 15.74
C PHE A 218 0.79 -14.01 16.90
N ASN A 219 2.03 -14.41 16.65
CA ASN A 219 2.91 -14.94 17.70
C ASN A 219 3.25 -13.91 18.77
N MET A 220 3.24 -12.61 18.44
CA MET A 220 3.36 -11.54 19.43
C MET A 220 2.10 -11.43 20.29
N LEU A 221 0.93 -11.49 19.68
CA LEU A 221 -0.36 -11.49 20.38
C LEU A 221 -0.48 -12.68 21.34
N LYS A 222 -0.20 -13.91 20.88
CA LYS A 222 -0.22 -15.12 21.74
C LYS A 222 0.59 -15.01 23.02
N LYS A 223 1.66 -14.20 23.03
CA LYS A 223 2.51 -13.98 24.22
C LYS A 223 1.99 -12.89 25.16
N LYS A 224 1.16 -11.98 24.66
CA LYS A 224 0.70 -10.79 25.39
C LYS A 224 -0.68 -11.01 26.01
N VAL A 225 -1.53 -11.79 25.36
CA VAL A 225 -2.91 -12.01 25.76
C VAL A 225 -3.23 -13.49 25.86
N SER A 226 -3.99 -13.85 26.89
CA SER A 226 -4.58 -15.18 27.06
C SER A 226 -5.85 -15.33 26.22
N LEU A 227 -5.76 -15.02 24.91
CA LEU A 227 -6.85 -15.29 23.97
C LEU A 227 -6.78 -16.74 23.51
N LYS A 228 -7.92 -17.37 23.26
CA LYS A 228 -7.93 -18.67 22.61
C LYS A 228 -7.46 -18.46 21.16
N GLU A 229 -6.70 -19.41 20.63
CA GLU A 229 -6.18 -19.35 19.25
C GLU A 229 -7.27 -19.13 18.20
N ASN A 230 -8.49 -19.58 18.48
CA ASN A 230 -9.65 -19.41 17.60
C ASN A 230 -10.27 -18.00 17.62
N ASP A 231 -9.86 -17.13 18.56
CA ASP A 231 -10.43 -15.79 18.69
C ASP A 231 -9.77 -14.78 17.72
N ILE A 232 -8.58 -15.11 17.21
CA ILE A 232 -7.81 -14.27 16.28
C ILE A 232 -7.82 -14.92 14.89
N ASN A 233 -8.29 -14.18 13.90
CA ASN A 233 -8.33 -14.60 12.51
C ASN A 233 -7.82 -13.49 11.58
N ILE A 234 -7.79 -13.78 10.27
CA ILE A 234 -7.21 -12.87 9.28
C ILE A 234 -7.98 -11.54 9.15
N ALA A 235 -9.25 -11.48 9.57
CA ALA A 235 -10.08 -10.29 9.47
C ALA A 235 -9.95 -9.37 10.69
N ASN A 236 -9.81 -9.92 11.90
CA ASN A 236 -9.76 -9.12 13.13
C ASN A 236 -8.34 -8.87 13.67
N ILE A 237 -7.32 -9.56 13.13
CA ILE A 237 -5.95 -9.42 13.62
C ILE A 237 -5.40 -7.98 13.56
N PRO A 238 -5.71 -7.09 12.59
CA PRO A 238 -5.22 -5.72 12.63
C PRO A 238 -5.68 -4.96 13.88
N GLN A 239 -6.99 -4.96 14.15
CA GLN A 239 -7.58 -4.29 15.31
C GLN A 239 -6.93 -4.77 16.62
N ILE A 240 -6.91 -6.09 16.83
CA ILE A 240 -6.36 -6.70 18.06
C ILE A 240 -4.86 -6.41 18.19
N PHE A 241 -4.11 -6.44 17.09
CA PHE A 241 -2.68 -6.15 17.11
C PHE A 241 -2.41 -4.70 17.55
N PHE A 242 -3.08 -3.72 16.96
CA PHE A 242 -2.83 -2.32 17.27
C PHE A 242 -3.40 -1.87 18.61
N GLU A 243 -4.42 -2.56 19.12
CA GLU A 243 -4.89 -2.38 20.50
C GLU A 243 -3.82 -2.77 21.53
N HIS A 244 -3.14 -3.90 21.31
CA HIS A 244 -2.13 -4.42 22.25
C HIS A 244 -0.70 -3.94 21.99
N PHE A 245 -0.40 -3.50 20.77
CA PHE A 245 0.91 -3.00 20.34
C PHE A 245 0.82 -1.65 19.61
N PRO A 246 0.18 -0.61 20.19
CA PRO A 246 0.04 0.70 19.54
C PRO A 246 1.39 1.40 19.32
N ASP A 247 2.43 1.00 20.06
CA ASP A 247 3.77 1.57 19.94
C ASP A 247 4.72 0.74 19.05
N TYR A 248 4.19 -0.25 18.30
CA TYR A 248 4.99 -0.96 17.31
C TYR A 248 5.25 -0.04 16.11
N PRO A 249 6.51 0.22 15.72
CA PRO A 249 6.81 1.19 14.68
C PRO A 249 6.19 0.83 13.33
N VAL A 250 5.69 1.83 12.62
CA VAL A 250 5.21 1.72 11.24
C VAL A 250 6.21 2.40 10.31
N LEU A 251 6.42 1.80 9.14
CA LEU A 251 7.29 2.32 8.09
C LEU A 251 6.45 3.02 7.02
N LYS A 252 7.03 4.06 6.41
CA LYS A 252 6.48 4.78 5.27
C LYS A 252 7.54 4.88 4.19
N ILE A 253 7.19 4.46 2.99
CA ILE A 253 8.03 4.53 1.79
C ILE A 253 7.40 5.55 0.85
N ASP A 254 8.09 6.64 0.57
CA ASP A 254 7.62 7.64 -0.39
C ASP A 254 8.06 7.26 -1.81
N LEU A 255 7.09 7.18 -2.72
CA LEU A 255 7.25 6.71 -4.09
C LEU A 255 6.92 7.85 -5.05
N LYS A 256 7.93 8.33 -5.77
CA LYS A 256 7.80 9.36 -6.81
C LYS A 256 6.99 8.85 -8.00
N PRO A 257 6.54 9.75 -8.89
CA PRO A 257 5.96 9.35 -10.17
C PRO A 257 6.84 8.30 -10.88
N TYR A 258 6.19 7.24 -11.38
CA TYR A 258 6.80 6.11 -12.09
C TYR A 258 7.68 5.17 -11.24
N GLN A 259 7.72 5.35 -9.93
CA GLN A 259 8.26 4.36 -9.01
C GLN A 259 7.21 3.30 -8.67
N TYR A 260 7.68 2.10 -8.37
CA TYR A 260 6.82 0.99 -7.95
C TYR A 260 7.28 0.40 -6.62
N TYR A 261 6.33 -0.26 -5.95
CA TYR A 261 6.63 -1.24 -4.92
C TYR A 261 6.01 -2.59 -5.28
N ILE A 262 6.68 -3.66 -4.86
CA ILE A 262 6.13 -5.01 -4.77
C ILE A 262 6.04 -5.35 -3.28
N ALA A 263 4.85 -5.66 -2.76
CA ALA A 263 4.69 -5.98 -1.34
C ALA A 263 3.70 -7.14 -1.09
N PRO A 264 3.97 -7.98 -0.09
CA PRO A 264 3.09 -9.08 0.30
C PRO A 264 1.96 -8.59 1.20
N THR A 265 1.09 -7.75 0.67
CA THR A 265 0.07 -7.01 1.45
C THR A 265 -1.01 -7.89 2.08
N ASP A 266 -1.17 -9.14 1.62
CA ASP A 266 -1.98 -10.15 2.34
C ASP A 266 -1.28 -10.65 3.61
N ASN A 267 0.06 -10.62 3.64
CA ASN A 267 0.90 -11.15 4.70
C ASN A 267 1.49 -10.05 5.61
N CYS A 268 1.07 -8.78 5.49
CA CYS A 268 1.52 -7.69 6.36
C CYS A 268 0.41 -6.65 6.61
N PHE A 269 0.54 -5.86 7.69
CA PHE A 269 -0.33 -4.70 7.87
C PHE A 269 0.20 -3.56 7.01
N HIS A 270 -0.68 -2.91 6.27
CA HIS A 270 -0.31 -1.85 5.34
C HIS A 270 -1.47 -0.90 5.04
N ASP A 271 -1.17 0.17 4.31
CA ASP A 271 -2.10 1.03 3.57
C ASP A 271 -1.31 1.89 2.55
N GLY A 272 -2.01 2.64 1.69
CA GLY A 272 -1.45 3.75 0.93
C GLY A 272 -1.76 5.11 1.57
N SER A 273 -0.97 6.13 1.26
CA SER A 273 -1.20 7.50 1.68
C SER A 273 -1.06 8.48 0.53
N THR A 274 -1.94 9.48 0.50
CA THR A 274 -1.87 10.66 -0.37
C THR A 274 -1.77 11.95 0.45
N LEU A 275 -1.46 11.85 1.75
CA LEU A 275 -1.36 12.98 2.65
C LEU A 275 -0.35 14.01 2.13
N GLY A 276 -0.77 15.28 2.02
CA GLY A 276 0.03 16.37 1.47
C GLY A 276 -0.11 16.59 -0.03
N ASN A 277 -0.69 15.64 -0.78
CA ASN A 277 -0.93 15.81 -2.21
C ASN A 277 -2.07 16.81 -2.47
N VAL A 278 -2.13 17.38 -3.67
CA VAL A 278 -3.21 18.28 -4.12
C VAL A 278 -3.90 17.80 -5.40
N ASN A 279 -3.31 16.84 -6.11
CA ASN A 279 -3.84 16.24 -7.33
C ASN A 279 -4.40 14.84 -7.08
N LEU A 280 -5.15 14.33 -8.06
CA LEU A 280 -5.67 12.98 -8.03
C LEU A 280 -4.51 11.97 -7.97
N ASP A 281 -4.56 11.05 -7.00
CA ASP A 281 -3.64 9.91 -6.95
C ASP A 281 -4.12 8.84 -7.92
N ILE A 282 -3.20 8.35 -8.73
CA ILE A 282 -3.42 7.33 -9.76
C ILE A 282 -2.35 6.28 -9.57
N CYS A 283 -2.75 5.04 -9.34
CA CYS A 283 -1.83 3.92 -9.31
C CYS A 283 -2.35 2.75 -10.14
N LEU A 284 -1.42 1.91 -10.59
CA LEU A 284 -1.72 0.72 -11.35
C LEU A 284 -1.31 -0.51 -10.55
N ILE A 285 -2.24 -1.44 -10.35
CA ILE A 285 -2.04 -2.57 -9.44
C ILE A 285 -2.21 -3.89 -10.18
N TYR A 286 -1.28 -4.82 -9.95
CA TYR A 286 -1.35 -6.21 -10.40
C TYR A 286 -1.13 -7.19 -9.24
N PHE A 287 -1.78 -8.35 -9.33
CA PHE A 287 -1.60 -9.49 -8.45
C PHE A 287 -0.68 -10.52 -9.07
N GLY A 288 0.20 -11.12 -8.27
CA GLY A 288 1.05 -12.19 -8.74
C GLY A 288 1.98 -12.73 -7.66
N SER A 289 3.15 -13.20 -8.10
CA SER A 289 4.25 -13.66 -7.23
C SER A 289 5.53 -13.02 -7.73
N PHE A 290 5.62 -11.71 -7.55
CA PHE A 290 6.68 -10.87 -8.07
C PHE A 290 7.92 -10.89 -7.15
N GLN A 291 9.10 -10.95 -7.74
CA GLN A 291 10.38 -10.92 -7.04
C GLN A 291 11.46 -10.30 -7.94
N CYS A 292 12.26 -9.38 -7.40
CA CYS A 292 13.42 -8.80 -8.08
C CYS A 292 14.72 -9.54 -7.74
#